data_AF-A0A931J5W6-F1
#
_entry.id   AF-A0A931J5W6-F1
#
_cell.length_a   1.000
_cell.length_b   1.000
_cell.length_c   1.000
_cell.angle_alpha   90.00
_cell.angle_beta   90.00
_cell.angle_gamma   90.00
#
_symmetry.space_group_name_H-M   'P 1'
#
loop_
_entity.id
_entity.type
_entity.pdbx_description
1 polymer ?
#
loop_
_entity_poly.entity_id
_entity_poly.type
_entity_poly.pdbx_seq_one_letter_code
_entity_poly.pdbx_strand_id
1 'polypeptide(L)'
;MAQPKNLAVLFTTLAALGPALASQAAQSDECLRNYAVKGSALSGKTHTTHGMLEGVAPTDALPRIARFLSLSGFTVLSQNPGAGLIEAAQSAMLAQGKRLPLNVAVTAQGNGSQVNTSFVTSPLMIFSTETLKDHLCKTIAAGAAGDGASPTPTPTAAAMPANPAPPPARPRIQGVAMLSPSQAEQIATALRKGPHPERLSEALPALLPTLAQFVERMACISTFSAVSTLDEFAAAGVSFRTKVIQAPMPKMKYHDSNQCLDVLRVQGWTMPADNALQFEVAYKAADSGEVAKSSHEVVRQPDGSWLFRR
;
A
#
# COMPACT_ATOMS: atom_id res chain seq x y z
N MET A 1 -61.23 9.73 50.85
CA MET A 1 -59.92 10.39 50.96
C MET A 1 -58.90 9.45 50.34
N ALA A 2 -58.36 9.82 49.18
CA ALA A 2 -57.66 8.93 48.26
C ALA A 2 -56.13 9.14 48.30
N GLN A 3 -55.40 8.02 48.34
CA GLN A 3 -54.02 7.82 47.83
C GLN A 3 -54.06 7.57 46.30
N PRO A 4 -52.93 7.47 45.56
CA PRO A 4 -51.55 7.88 45.84
C PRO A 4 -50.91 8.72 44.70
N LYS A 5 -49.67 9.15 44.93
CA LYS A 5 -48.80 9.94 44.04
C LYS A 5 -48.23 9.08 42.89
N ASN A 6 -48.39 9.56 41.65
CA ASN A 6 -47.82 8.93 40.45
C ASN A 6 -46.42 9.47 40.11
N LEU A 7 -45.53 8.51 39.85
CA LEU A 7 -44.28 8.64 39.10
C LEU A 7 -44.55 9.29 37.72
N ALA A 8 -43.82 10.35 37.39
CA ALA A 8 -43.74 10.86 36.02
C ALA A 8 -42.41 10.42 35.39
N VAL A 9 -42.57 9.62 34.34
CA VAL A 9 -41.58 9.05 33.42
C VAL A 9 -40.85 10.18 32.68
N LEU A 10 -39.51 10.17 32.68
CA LEU A 10 -38.71 10.99 31.76
C LEU A 10 -38.42 10.16 30.50
N PHE A 11 -39.00 10.58 29.38
CA PHE A 11 -38.84 9.95 28.07
C PHE A 11 -37.56 10.40 27.38
N THR A 12 -36.94 9.39 26.76
CA THR A 12 -35.82 9.32 25.84
C THR A 12 -35.84 10.36 24.71
N THR A 13 -34.70 11.00 24.44
CA THR A 13 -34.35 11.52 23.10
C THR A 13 -32.94 11.04 22.73
N LEU A 14 -32.88 9.93 22.00
CA LEU A 14 -31.68 9.47 21.31
C LEU A 14 -32.04 9.44 19.82
N ALA A 15 -31.62 10.46 19.06
CA ALA A 15 -31.90 10.55 17.63
C ALA A 15 -30.61 10.84 16.84
N ALA A 16 -30.38 9.95 15.88
CA ALA A 16 -29.65 10.13 14.62
C ALA A 16 -28.11 10.20 14.60
N LEU A 17 -27.47 9.02 14.75
CA LEU A 17 -26.31 8.65 13.93
C LEU A 17 -26.74 7.44 13.08
N GLY A 18 -27.06 7.62 11.79
CA GLY A 18 -27.75 6.55 11.04
C GLY A 18 -27.70 6.49 9.52
N PRO A 19 -27.19 7.46 8.73
CA PRO A 19 -27.13 7.26 7.27
C PRO A 19 -25.80 6.70 6.73
N ALA A 20 -24.65 7.00 7.34
CA ALA A 20 -23.35 6.79 6.67
C ALA A 20 -22.87 5.33 6.57
N LEU A 21 -23.44 4.41 7.38
CA LEU A 21 -23.04 3.00 7.41
C LEU A 21 -23.83 2.13 6.42
N ALA A 22 -25.05 2.53 6.05
CA ALA A 22 -25.90 1.78 5.13
C ALA A 22 -25.40 1.83 3.68
N SER A 23 -24.86 2.98 3.24
CA SER A 23 -24.39 3.20 1.87
C SER A 23 -23.13 2.40 1.52
N GLN A 24 -22.26 2.11 2.50
CA GLN A 24 -21.02 1.35 2.25
C GLN A 24 -21.28 -0.14 2.01
N ALA A 25 -22.25 -0.73 2.72
CA ALA A 25 -22.63 -2.12 2.52
C ALA A 25 -23.31 -2.34 1.15
N ALA A 26 -24.19 -1.41 0.74
CA ALA A 26 -24.87 -1.47 -0.55
C ALA A 26 -23.91 -1.38 -1.74
N GLN A 27 -22.89 -0.51 -1.66
CA GLN A 27 -21.86 -0.37 -2.69
C GLN A 27 -21.00 -1.63 -2.85
N SER A 28 -20.72 -2.32 -1.74
CA SER A 28 -19.96 -3.57 -1.77
C SER A 28 -20.73 -4.71 -2.46
N ASP A 29 -22.04 -4.82 -2.21
CA ASP A 29 -22.89 -5.84 -2.84
C ASP A 29 -23.06 -5.58 -4.35
N GLU A 30 -23.30 -4.33 -4.74
CA GLU A 30 -23.39 -3.96 -6.15
C GLU A 30 -22.11 -4.25 -6.93
N CYS A 31 -20.95 -3.86 -6.38
CA CYS A 31 -19.65 -4.16 -6.99
C CYS A 31 -19.42 -5.66 -7.21
N LEU A 32 -19.79 -6.49 -6.23
CA LEU A 32 -19.62 -7.95 -6.34
C LEU A 32 -20.54 -8.56 -7.41
N ARG A 33 -21.79 -8.09 -7.49
CA ARG A 33 -22.74 -8.53 -8.54
C ARG A 33 -22.30 -8.17 -9.94
N ASN A 34 -21.61 -7.03 -10.08
CA ASN A 34 -21.15 -6.49 -11.36
C ASN A 34 -19.77 -7.00 -11.78
N TYR A 35 -19.15 -7.86 -10.97
CA TYR A 35 -17.85 -8.41 -11.26
C TYR A 35 -17.90 -9.43 -12.40
N ALA A 36 -17.09 -9.21 -13.43
CA ALA A 36 -16.95 -10.09 -14.57
C ALA A 36 -15.47 -10.37 -14.87
N VAL A 37 -15.21 -11.55 -15.43
CA VAL A 37 -13.90 -11.97 -15.91
C VAL A 37 -14.01 -12.35 -17.38
N LYS A 38 -13.14 -11.80 -18.22
CA LYS A 38 -13.01 -12.12 -19.64
C LYS A 38 -11.61 -12.66 -19.93
N GLY A 39 -11.46 -13.51 -20.94
CA GLY A 39 -10.18 -14.08 -21.34
C GLY A 39 -9.90 -15.47 -20.77
N SER A 40 -8.66 -15.94 -20.90
CA SER A 40 -8.24 -17.29 -20.54
C SER A 40 -6.90 -17.27 -19.82
N ALA A 41 -6.56 -18.34 -19.08
CA ALA A 41 -5.25 -18.42 -18.42
C ALA A 41 -4.07 -18.39 -19.41
N LEU A 42 -4.30 -18.78 -20.68
CA LEU A 42 -3.30 -18.79 -21.75
C LEU A 42 -3.13 -17.41 -22.42
N SER A 43 -4.17 -16.58 -22.46
CA SER A 43 -4.16 -15.26 -23.12
C SER A 43 -4.16 -14.08 -22.12
N GLY A 44 -4.23 -14.36 -20.82
CA GLY A 44 -4.47 -13.37 -19.77
C GLY A 44 -5.96 -13.20 -19.48
N LYS A 45 -6.27 -12.75 -18.25
CA LYS A 45 -7.64 -12.47 -17.82
C LYS A 45 -7.83 -11.00 -17.55
N THR A 46 -8.92 -10.44 -18.04
CA THR A 46 -9.38 -9.09 -17.72
C THR A 46 -10.49 -9.17 -16.70
N HIS A 47 -10.30 -8.53 -15.57
CA HIS A 47 -11.24 -8.45 -14.47
C HIS A 47 -11.87 -7.07 -14.49
N THR A 48 -13.20 -7.02 -14.50
CA THR A 48 -13.93 -5.75 -14.55
C THR A 48 -15.03 -5.74 -13.49
N THR A 49 -15.25 -4.60 -12.87
CA THR A 49 -16.45 -4.36 -12.06
C THR A 49 -16.83 -2.89 -12.14
N HIS A 50 -18.06 -2.57 -11.79
CA HIS A 50 -18.56 -1.22 -11.70
C HIS A 50 -19.50 -1.06 -10.50
N GLY A 51 -19.63 0.18 -10.03
CA GLY A 51 -20.55 0.54 -8.96
C GLY A 51 -20.91 2.02 -8.99
N MET A 52 -22.04 2.36 -8.37
CA MET A 52 -22.54 3.73 -8.27
C MET A 52 -22.14 4.39 -6.94
N LEU A 53 -21.64 5.61 -7.01
CA LEU A 53 -21.38 6.49 -5.88
C LEU A 53 -22.48 7.56 -5.81
N GLU A 54 -23.56 7.27 -5.09
CA GLU A 54 -24.66 8.21 -4.91
C GLU A 54 -24.19 9.48 -4.16
N GLY A 55 -24.55 10.66 -4.68
CA GLY A 55 -24.26 11.95 -4.04
C GLY A 55 -22.80 12.39 -4.12
N VAL A 56 -21.95 11.71 -4.89
CA VAL A 56 -20.53 12.05 -5.04
C VAL A 56 -20.25 12.50 -6.46
N ALA A 57 -19.67 13.68 -6.63
CA ALA A 57 -19.27 14.20 -7.92
C ALA A 57 -17.95 13.52 -8.41
N PRO A 58 -17.74 13.38 -9.74
CA PRO A 58 -16.51 12.78 -10.26
C PRO A 58 -15.25 13.51 -9.80
N THR A 59 -15.34 14.83 -9.62
CA THR A 59 -14.26 15.71 -9.14
C THR A 59 -13.79 15.35 -7.73
N ASP A 60 -14.69 14.80 -6.90
CA ASP A 60 -14.38 14.42 -5.53
C ASP A 60 -13.94 12.96 -5.47
N ALA A 61 -14.60 12.08 -6.25
CA ALA A 61 -14.28 10.67 -6.30
C ALA A 61 -12.88 10.39 -6.87
N LEU A 62 -12.47 11.06 -7.94
CA LEU A 62 -11.17 10.83 -8.60
C LEU A 62 -9.96 10.92 -7.65
N PRO A 63 -9.73 12.04 -6.93
CA PRO A 63 -8.57 12.17 -6.05
C PRO A 63 -8.59 11.17 -4.89
N ARG A 64 -9.78 10.78 -4.40
CA ARG A 64 -9.93 9.79 -3.33
C ARG A 64 -9.55 8.39 -3.81
N ILE A 65 -10.00 8.02 -5.00
CA ILE A 65 -9.64 6.76 -5.66
C ILE A 65 -8.12 6.73 -5.95
N ALA A 66 -7.57 7.80 -6.54
CA ALA A 66 -6.13 7.88 -6.83
C ALA A 66 -5.27 7.74 -5.56
N ARG A 67 -5.70 8.37 -4.45
CA ARG A 67 -5.07 8.21 -3.14
C ARG A 67 -5.14 6.77 -2.65
N PHE A 68 -6.31 6.13 -2.71
CA PHE A 68 -6.47 4.73 -2.29
C PHE A 68 -5.57 3.78 -3.10
N LEU A 69 -5.51 3.96 -4.42
CA LEU A 69 -4.67 3.15 -5.30
C LEU A 69 -3.19 3.28 -4.93
N SER A 70 -2.73 4.51 -4.71
CA SER A 70 -1.37 4.79 -4.27
C SER A 70 -1.04 4.13 -2.92
N LEU A 71 -1.97 4.19 -1.96
CA LEU A 71 -1.84 3.53 -0.66
C LEU A 71 -1.90 2.00 -0.74
N SER A 72 -2.48 1.47 -1.80
CA SER A 72 -2.66 0.03 -2.02
C SER A 72 -1.55 -0.60 -2.87
N GLY A 73 -0.46 0.12 -3.15
CA GLY A 73 0.70 -0.39 -3.89
C GLY A 73 0.57 -0.31 -5.42
N PHE A 74 -0.39 0.46 -5.92
CA PHE A 74 -0.46 0.81 -7.34
C PHE A 74 0.29 2.11 -7.59
N THR A 75 1.00 2.19 -8.71
CA THR A 75 1.55 3.45 -9.21
C THR A 75 0.53 4.09 -10.13
N VAL A 76 0.01 5.27 -9.77
CA VAL A 76 -0.83 6.06 -10.68
C VAL A 76 0.06 6.60 -11.80
N LEU A 77 -0.16 6.13 -13.03
CA LEU A 77 0.59 6.49 -14.23
C LEU A 77 0.04 7.77 -14.87
N SER A 78 -1.28 7.90 -14.89
CA SER A 78 -1.99 9.03 -15.48
C SER A 78 -3.28 9.29 -14.72
N GLN A 79 -3.62 10.56 -14.56
CA GLN A 79 -4.91 11.02 -14.07
C GLN A 79 -5.40 12.13 -14.99
N ASN A 80 -6.53 11.92 -15.65
CA ASN A 80 -7.16 12.92 -16.52
C ASN A 80 -8.50 13.33 -15.90
N PRO A 81 -8.53 14.45 -15.14
CA PRO A 81 -9.75 14.92 -14.49
C PRO A 81 -10.86 15.29 -15.47
N GLY A 82 -10.51 15.79 -16.66
CA GLY A 82 -11.50 16.16 -17.69
C GLY A 82 -12.17 14.97 -18.35
N ALA A 83 -11.47 13.83 -18.44
CA ALA A 83 -12.02 12.57 -18.96
C ALA A 83 -12.53 11.62 -17.86
N GLY A 84 -12.31 11.95 -16.58
CA GLY A 84 -12.65 11.09 -15.44
C GLY A 84 -11.83 9.80 -15.38
N LEU A 85 -10.59 9.79 -15.89
CA LEU A 85 -9.78 8.57 -16.03
C LEU A 85 -8.59 8.55 -15.07
N ILE A 86 -8.33 7.37 -14.50
CA ILE A 86 -7.11 7.04 -13.76
C ILE A 86 -6.51 5.79 -14.41
N GLU A 87 -5.28 5.92 -14.87
CA GLU A 87 -4.46 4.78 -15.27
C GLU A 87 -3.47 4.52 -14.14
N ALA A 88 -3.54 3.35 -13.55
CA ALA A 88 -2.61 2.90 -12.55
C ALA A 88 -2.00 1.56 -12.97
N ALA A 89 -0.90 1.17 -12.36
CA ALA A 89 -0.38 -0.16 -12.57
C ALA A 89 0.17 -0.75 -11.28
N GLN A 90 -0.08 -2.05 -11.10
CA GLN A 90 0.48 -2.77 -9.97
C GLN A 90 1.96 -2.98 -10.26
N SER A 91 2.81 -2.52 -9.35
CA SER A 91 4.27 -2.63 -9.46
C SER A 91 4.80 -4.05 -9.21
N ALA A 92 3.92 -5.06 -9.18
CA ALA A 92 4.32 -6.46 -9.05
C ALA A 92 5.22 -6.82 -10.24
N MET A 93 6.52 -6.98 -9.96
CA MET A 93 7.58 -7.23 -10.91
C MET A 93 7.38 -8.57 -11.63
N LEU A 94 6.62 -8.53 -12.73
CA LEU A 94 6.73 -9.54 -13.76
C LEU A 94 8.09 -9.40 -14.44
N ALA A 95 8.68 -10.53 -14.80
CA ALA A 95 9.89 -10.55 -15.62
C ALA A 95 9.70 -9.63 -16.85
N GLN A 96 10.71 -8.78 -17.14
CA GLN A 96 10.75 -7.83 -18.26
C GLN A 96 10.00 -6.48 -18.09
N GLY A 97 9.73 -6.03 -16.86
CA GLY A 97 9.19 -4.67 -16.65
C GLY A 97 7.73 -4.49 -17.09
N LYS A 98 7.02 -5.60 -17.34
CA LYS A 98 5.58 -5.58 -17.63
C LYS A 98 4.83 -5.24 -16.34
N ARG A 99 4.12 -4.12 -16.35
CA ARG A 99 3.23 -3.73 -15.24
C ARG A 99 1.83 -4.26 -15.52
N LEU A 100 1.10 -4.61 -14.46
CA LEU A 100 -0.30 -5.01 -14.60
C LEU A 100 -1.18 -3.77 -14.58
N PRO A 101 -1.81 -3.40 -15.71
CA PRO A 101 -2.57 -2.18 -15.78
C PRO A 101 -3.89 -2.32 -15.01
N LEU A 102 -4.22 -1.26 -14.26
CA LEU A 102 -5.51 -1.00 -13.65
C LEU A 102 -6.03 0.33 -14.21
N ASN A 103 -7.14 0.27 -14.94
CA ASN A 103 -7.83 1.46 -15.40
C ASN A 103 -9.07 1.69 -14.56
N VAL A 104 -9.28 2.93 -14.13
CA VAL A 104 -10.49 3.37 -13.45
C VAL A 104 -11.09 4.53 -14.23
N ALA A 105 -12.37 4.44 -14.57
CA ALA A 105 -13.13 5.51 -15.17
C ALA A 105 -14.24 5.93 -14.21
N VAL A 106 -14.39 7.24 -14.00
CA VAL A 106 -15.40 7.84 -13.14
C VAL A 106 -16.22 8.79 -14.00
N THR A 107 -17.49 8.47 -14.22
CA THR A 107 -18.39 9.25 -15.06
C THR A 107 -19.56 9.76 -14.24
N ALA A 108 -20.03 10.98 -14.51
CA ALA A 108 -21.23 11.49 -13.87
C ALA A 108 -22.45 10.66 -14.32
N GLN A 109 -23.26 10.18 -13.37
CA GLN A 109 -24.49 9.47 -13.66
C GLN A 109 -25.55 9.79 -12.60
N GLY A 110 -26.66 10.39 -13.03
CA GLY A 110 -27.73 10.82 -12.12
C GLY A 110 -27.26 11.86 -11.11
N ASN A 111 -27.49 11.61 -9.82
CA ASN A 111 -27.04 12.44 -8.70
C ASN A 111 -25.66 12.00 -8.14
N GLY A 112 -24.91 11.17 -8.88
CA GLY A 112 -23.68 10.56 -8.40
C GLY A 112 -22.67 10.29 -9.50
N SER A 113 -21.72 9.41 -9.18
CA SER A 113 -20.67 8.98 -10.11
C SER A 113 -20.67 7.47 -10.30
N GLN A 114 -20.67 7.02 -11.54
CA GLN A 114 -20.40 5.63 -11.86
C GLN A 114 -18.89 5.41 -11.95
N VAL A 115 -18.41 4.39 -11.24
CA VAL A 115 -16.99 4.00 -11.27
C VAL A 115 -16.87 2.66 -11.96
N ASN A 116 -16.10 2.62 -13.05
CA ASN A 116 -15.78 1.41 -13.79
C ASN A 116 -14.30 1.09 -13.58
N THR A 117 -14.00 -0.16 -13.25
CA THR A 117 -12.62 -0.63 -13.04
C THR A 117 -12.30 -1.76 -14.00
N SER A 118 -11.05 -1.80 -14.47
CA SER A 118 -10.53 -2.88 -15.33
C SER A 118 -9.09 -3.20 -14.96
N PHE A 119 -8.84 -4.45 -14.56
CA PHE A 119 -7.51 -4.96 -14.24
C PHE A 119 -7.16 -6.14 -15.16
N VAL A 120 -5.98 -6.08 -15.80
CA VAL A 120 -5.53 -7.14 -16.70
C VAL A 120 -4.42 -7.94 -16.04
N THR A 121 -4.59 -9.26 -15.99
CA THR A 121 -3.59 -10.22 -15.53
C THR A 121 -2.87 -10.86 -16.71
N SER A 122 -1.57 -11.09 -16.57
CA SER A 122 -0.77 -11.73 -17.63
C SER A 122 -1.08 -13.23 -17.74
N PRO A 123 -0.82 -13.84 -18.91
CA PRO A 123 -0.89 -15.28 -19.08
C PRO A 123 -0.12 -16.04 -17.99
N LEU A 124 -0.65 -17.20 -17.58
CA LEU A 124 -0.05 -18.12 -16.60
C LEU A 124 0.13 -17.53 -15.18
N MET A 125 -0.38 -16.33 -14.92
CA MET A 125 -0.30 -15.69 -13.61
C MET A 125 -1.43 -16.19 -12.69
N ILE A 126 -1.06 -16.68 -11.52
CA ILE A 126 -2.02 -17.14 -10.50
C ILE A 126 -2.33 -15.97 -9.58
N PHE A 127 -3.54 -15.43 -9.69
CA PHE A 127 -4.09 -14.45 -8.75
C PHE A 127 -5.25 -15.02 -7.94
N SER A 128 -5.34 -14.60 -6.68
CA SER A 128 -6.54 -14.80 -5.88
C SER A 128 -7.65 -13.91 -6.44
N THR A 129 -8.65 -14.53 -7.08
CA THR A 129 -9.84 -13.83 -7.59
C THR A 129 -10.55 -13.06 -6.48
N GLU A 130 -10.61 -13.59 -5.27
CA GLU A 130 -11.29 -12.96 -4.13
C GLU A 130 -10.55 -11.72 -3.63
N THR A 131 -9.21 -11.79 -3.54
CA THR A 131 -8.40 -10.63 -3.17
C THR A 131 -8.48 -9.52 -4.22
N LEU A 132 -8.52 -9.89 -5.49
CA LEU A 132 -8.67 -8.92 -6.58
C LEU A 132 -10.06 -8.29 -6.57
N LYS A 133 -11.14 -9.08 -6.41
CA LYS A 133 -12.50 -8.58 -6.26
C LYS A 133 -12.60 -7.58 -5.11
N ASP A 134 -12.11 -7.96 -3.92
CA ASP A 134 -12.11 -7.11 -2.73
C ASP A 134 -11.36 -5.79 -2.99
N HIS A 135 -10.19 -5.85 -3.63
CA HIS A 135 -9.43 -4.66 -3.97
C HIS A 135 -10.17 -3.74 -4.96
N LEU A 136 -10.78 -4.28 -6.02
CA LEU A 136 -11.56 -3.49 -6.98
C LEU A 136 -12.79 -2.85 -6.31
N CYS A 137 -13.47 -3.56 -5.42
CA CYS A 137 -14.60 -3.00 -4.68
C CYS A 137 -14.18 -1.93 -3.68
N LYS A 138 -13.06 -2.12 -2.96
CA LYS A 138 -12.48 -1.07 -2.11
C LYS A 138 -12.04 0.15 -2.90
N THR A 139 -11.57 -0.05 -4.13
CA THR A 139 -11.23 1.05 -5.05
C THR A 139 -12.46 1.90 -5.36
N ILE A 140 -13.61 1.27 -5.66
CA ILE A 140 -14.88 1.99 -5.88
C ILE A 140 -15.32 2.70 -4.59
N ALA A 141 -15.34 1.98 -3.46
CA ALA A 141 -15.77 2.51 -2.17
C ALA A 141 -14.90 3.69 -1.69
N ALA A 142 -13.61 3.72 -2.04
CA ALA A 142 -12.73 4.84 -1.73
C ALA A 142 -13.24 6.16 -2.33
N GLY A 143 -13.91 6.12 -3.49
CA GLY A 143 -14.53 7.31 -4.09
C GLY A 143 -15.64 7.91 -3.22
N ALA A 144 -16.35 7.08 -2.44
CA ALA A 144 -17.44 7.51 -1.56
C ALA A 144 -17.00 8.11 -0.22
N ALA A 145 -15.74 7.93 0.18
CA ALA A 145 -15.26 8.44 1.47
C ALA A 145 -15.18 9.97 1.47
N GLY A 146 -16.06 10.67 2.21
CA GLY A 146 -15.98 12.13 2.37
C GLY A 146 -14.64 12.59 2.96
N ASP A 147 -14.33 13.90 2.87
CA ASP A 147 -13.01 14.47 3.22
C ASP A 147 -12.57 14.26 4.69
N GLY A 148 -13.45 13.74 5.55
CA GLY A 148 -13.17 13.38 6.93
C GLY A 148 -13.04 11.86 7.21
N ALA A 149 -13.20 10.99 6.23
CA ALA A 149 -13.16 9.54 6.42
C ALA A 149 -11.83 8.95 5.91
N SER A 150 -10.75 9.18 6.66
CA SER A 150 -9.72 8.13 6.73
C SER A 150 -10.42 6.86 7.27
N PRO A 151 -10.18 5.67 6.69
CA PRO A 151 -10.54 4.43 7.36
C PRO A 151 -9.58 4.26 8.54
N THR A 152 -9.87 4.98 9.62
CA THR A 152 -9.28 4.73 10.93
C THR A 152 -9.98 3.48 11.44
N PRO A 153 -9.28 2.36 11.69
CA PRO A 153 -9.88 1.26 12.41
C PRO A 153 -10.08 1.75 13.85
N THR A 154 -11.27 2.28 14.17
CA THR A 154 -11.66 2.56 15.55
C THR A 154 -11.88 1.22 16.25
N PRO A 155 -11.13 0.88 17.32
CA PRO A 155 -11.36 -0.32 18.08
C PRO A 155 -12.57 -0.08 19.00
N THR A 156 -13.77 -0.47 18.56
CA THR A 156 -14.90 -0.58 19.48
C THR A 156 -14.71 -1.83 20.32
N ALA A 157 -14.33 -1.65 21.58
CA ALA A 157 -14.44 -2.67 22.61
C ALA A 157 -15.91 -3.02 22.82
N ALA A 158 -16.37 -4.10 22.20
CA ALA A 158 -17.60 -4.78 22.56
C ALA A 158 -17.37 -6.29 22.38
N ALA A 159 -17.58 -7.00 23.50
CA ALA A 159 -17.57 -8.45 23.73
C ALA A 159 -17.34 -9.39 22.53
N MET A 160 -16.32 -10.24 22.69
CA MET A 160 -15.95 -11.36 21.82
C MET A 160 -17.14 -12.23 21.42
N PRO A 161 -17.22 -12.60 20.14
CA PRO A 161 -17.31 -13.99 19.74
C PRO A 161 -15.99 -14.44 19.11
N ALA A 162 -15.71 -15.73 19.25
CA ALA A 162 -14.43 -16.36 18.96
C ALA A 162 -13.90 -16.10 17.52
N ASN A 163 -12.62 -15.69 17.46
CA ASN A 163 -11.67 -15.69 16.34
C ASN A 163 -12.16 -15.21 14.95
N PRO A 164 -11.84 -13.97 14.53
CA PRO A 164 -11.76 -13.65 13.11
C PRO A 164 -10.53 -14.33 12.48
N ALA A 165 -10.70 -14.88 11.28
CA ALA A 165 -9.62 -15.49 10.51
C ALA A 165 -8.47 -14.48 10.28
N PRO A 166 -7.19 -14.92 10.35
CA PRO A 166 -6.05 -14.05 10.17
C PRO A 166 -6.10 -13.36 8.79
N PRO A 167 -5.63 -12.11 8.67
CA PRO A 167 -5.53 -11.43 7.37
C PRO A 167 -4.74 -12.30 6.38
N PRO A 168 -5.05 -12.24 5.07
CA PRO A 168 -4.35 -13.03 4.08
C PRO A 168 -2.85 -12.78 4.19
N ALA A 169 -2.10 -13.85 4.46
CA ALA A 169 -0.66 -13.78 4.62
C ALA A 169 -0.02 -13.22 3.35
N ARG A 170 0.82 -12.18 3.49
CA ARG A 170 1.69 -11.74 2.39
C ARG A 170 2.47 -12.96 1.87
N PRO A 171 2.66 -13.14 0.55
CA PRO A 171 3.38 -14.27 0.01
C PRO A 171 4.73 -14.42 0.73
N ARG A 172 4.98 -15.59 1.32
CA ARG A 172 6.23 -15.87 2.02
C ARG A 172 7.34 -15.97 0.98
N ILE A 173 8.20 -14.97 0.91
CA ILE A 173 9.43 -15.06 0.15
C ILE A 173 10.43 -15.83 1.01
N GLN A 174 10.97 -16.93 0.48
CA GLN A 174 11.97 -17.72 1.23
C GLN A 174 13.20 -16.86 1.56
N GLY A 175 13.65 -16.92 2.82
CA GLY A 175 14.77 -16.12 3.31
C GLY A 175 14.43 -14.64 3.56
N VAL A 176 13.15 -14.28 3.61
CA VAL A 176 12.68 -12.95 4.03
C VAL A 176 11.65 -13.10 5.15
N ALA A 177 11.94 -12.49 6.30
CA ALA A 177 11.03 -12.37 7.44
C ALA A 177 9.79 -11.53 7.11
N MET A 178 8.72 -11.71 7.89
CA MET A 178 7.47 -10.99 7.65
C MET A 178 7.48 -9.63 8.35
N LEU A 179 7.39 -8.56 7.56
CA LEU A 179 7.28 -7.20 8.08
C LEU A 179 5.86 -6.90 8.58
N SER A 180 5.75 -6.31 9.77
CA SER A 180 4.47 -5.80 10.29
C SER A 180 4.10 -4.43 9.68
N PRO A 181 2.79 -4.06 9.63
CA PRO A 181 2.37 -2.74 9.16
C PRO A 181 2.96 -1.57 9.97
N SER A 182 3.08 -1.72 11.29
CA SER A 182 3.66 -0.70 12.17
C SER A 182 5.16 -0.49 11.88
N GLN A 183 5.90 -1.56 11.60
CA GLN A 183 7.30 -1.44 11.19
C GLN A 183 7.44 -0.72 9.84
N ALA A 184 6.58 -1.00 8.87
CA ALA A 184 6.58 -0.29 7.59
C ALA A 184 6.37 1.22 7.78
N GLU A 185 5.41 1.62 8.62
CA GLU A 185 5.16 3.03 8.94
C GLU A 185 6.33 3.70 9.67
N GLN A 186 6.96 2.98 10.61
CA GLN A 186 8.17 3.45 11.31
C GLN A 186 9.33 3.69 10.33
N ILE A 187 9.55 2.78 9.39
CA ILE A 187 10.57 2.90 8.34
C ILE A 187 10.29 4.12 7.45
N ALA A 188 9.05 4.26 6.97
CA ALA A 188 8.64 5.41 6.17
C ALA A 188 8.80 6.74 6.93
N THR A 189 8.54 6.74 8.23
CA THR A 189 8.76 7.91 9.10
C THR A 189 10.25 8.21 9.28
N ALA A 190 11.07 7.18 9.48
CA ALA A 190 12.52 7.32 9.64
C ALA A 190 13.19 7.89 8.39
N LEU A 191 12.75 7.47 7.19
CA LEU A 191 13.24 7.99 5.91
C LEU A 191 12.92 9.48 5.69
N ARG A 192 11.81 9.97 6.26
CA ARG A 192 11.45 11.39 6.21
C ARG A 192 12.20 12.23 7.24
N LYS A 193 12.68 11.62 8.33
CA LYS A 193 13.37 12.32 9.41
C LYS A 193 14.83 12.63 9.05
N GLY A 194 15.29 13.79 9.52
CA GLY A 194 16.67 14.25 9.41
C GLY A 194 16.82 15.48 8.52
N PRO A 195 17.95 16.19 8.59
CA PRO A 195 18.25 17.23 7.62
C PRO A 195 18.51 16.55 6.27
N HIS A 196 17.63 16.78 5.31
CA HIS A 196 17.85 16.39 3.92
C HIS A 196 18.57 17.55 3.20
N PRO A 197 19.47 17.25 2.24
CA PRO A 197 19.92 18.27 1.30
C PRO A 197 18.71 18.95 0.65
N GLU A 198 18.76 20.27 0.47
CA GLU A 198 17.62 21.05 -0.07
C GLU A 198 17.08 20.48 -1.39
N ARG A 199 17.98 20.11 -2.31
CA ARG A 199 17.64 19.46 -3.59
C ARG A 199 16.95 18.10 -3.41
N LEU A 200 17.26 17.38 -2.34
CA LEU A 200 16.61 16.11 -2.03
C LEU A 200 15.19 16.34 -1.51
N SER A 201 14.94 17.41 -0.75
CA SER A 201 13.62 17.66 -0.15
C SER A 201 12.50 17.72 -1.19
N GLU A 202 12.77 18.25 -2.39
CA GLU A 202 11.81 18.30 -3.51
C GLU A 202 11.58 16.91 -4.15
N ALA A 203 12.64 16.12 -4.30
CA ALA A 203 12.57 14.80 -4.92
C ALA A 203 12.10 13.70 -3.97
N LEU A 204 12.24 13.91 -2.65
CA LEU A 204 12.00 12.92 -1.61
C LEU A 204 10.59 12.31 -1.67
N PRO A 205 9.49 13.06 -1.84
CA PRO A 205 8.15 12.47 -1.96
C PRO A 205 8.02 11.41 -3.06
N ALA A 206 8.65 11.62 -4.21
CA ALA A 206 8.63 10.68 -5.32
C ALA A 206 9.57 9.47 -5.08
N LEU A 207 10.66 9.67 -4.34
CA LEU A 207 11.65 8.66 -3.98
C LEU A 207 11.19 7.73 -2.86
N LEU A 208 10.43 8.24 -1.89
CA LEU A 208 10.08 7.56 -0.65
C LEU A 208 9.50 6.16 -0.84
N PRO A 209 8.57 5.89 -1.79
CA PRO A 209 8.03 4.55 -1.97
C PRO A 209 9.10 3.50 -2.32
N THR A 210 10.08 3.89 -3.15
CA THR A 210 11.19 3.00 -3.54
C THR A 210 12.18 2.82 -2.41
N LEU A 211 12.53 3.91 -1.70
CA LEU A 211 13.44 3.84 -0.54
C LEU A 211 12.82 2.98 0.58
N ALA A 212 11.54 3.15 0.87
CA ALA A 212 10.83 2.38 1.90
C ALA A 212 10.83 0.89 1.58
N GLN A 213 10.37 0.48 0.39
CA GLN A 213 10.31 -0.93 0.01
C GLN A 213 11.69 -1.61 0.03
N PHE A 214 12.73 -0.89 -0.40
CA PHE A 214 14.10 -1.40 -0.34
C PHE A 214 14.57 -1.59 1.11
N VAL A 215 14.41 -0.56 1.96
CA VAL A 215 14.83 -0.61 3.37
C VAL A 215 14.05 -1.64 4.17
N GLU A 216 12.75 -1.77 3.91
CA GLU A 216 11.88 -2.83 4.44
C GLU A 216 12.41 -4.22 4.09
N ARG A 217 12.77 -4.44 2.84
CA ARG A 217 13.29 -5.75 2.42
C ARG A 217 14.66 -6.03 3.01
N MET A 218 15.54 -5.03 3.03
CA MET A 218 16.84 -5.12 3.70
C MET A 218 16.73 -5.47 5.19
N ALA A 219 15.74 -4.90 5.88
CA ALA A 219 15.48 -5.19 7.30
C ALA A 219 15.01 -6.62 7.54
N CYS A 220 14.42 -7.28 6.53
CA CYS A 220 13.79 -8.58 6.66
C CYS A 220 14.56 -9.73 5.98
N ILE A 221 15.57 -9.48 5.15
CA ILE A 221 16.34 -10.55 4.50
C ILE A 221 17.15 -11.32 5.55
N SER A 222 16.76 -12.56 5.80
CA SER A 222 17.34 -13.42 6.83
C SER A 222 18.41 -14.37 6.32
N THR A 223 18.58 -14.49 5.00
CA THR A 223 19.64 -15.29 4.39
C THR A 223 20.39 -14.50 3.31
N PHE A 224 21.67 -14.79 3.12
CA PHE A 224 22.48 -14.15 2.07
C PHE A 224 21.96 -14.43 0.65
N SER A 225 21.30 -15.57 0.42
CA SER A 225 20.73 -15.91 -0.90
C SER A 225 19.51 -15.05 -1.25
N ALA A 226 18.73 -14.63 -0.24
CA ALA A 226 17.56 -13.78 -0.43
C ALA A 226 17.90 -12.31 -0.73
N VAL A 227 19.18 -11.91 -0.69
CA VAL A 227 19.62 -10.57 -1.13
C VAL A 227 19.28 -10.32 -2.60
N SER A 228 19.23 -11.36 -3.44
CA SER A 228 18.80 -11.24 -4.85
C SER A 228 17.35 -10.77 -5.02
N THR A 229 16.52 -10.82 -3.98
CA THR A 229 15.15 -10.28 -4.00
C THR A 229 15.13 -8.74 -4.07
N LEU A 230 16.29 -8.09 -3.87
CA LEU A 230 16.48 -6.66 -4.05
C LEU A 230 16.81 -6.28 -5.49
N ASP A 231 17.08 -7.23 -6.39
CA ASP A 231 17.46 -6.95 -7.78
C ASP A 231 16.36 -6.17 -8.53
N GLU A 232 15.12 -6.19 -8.03
CA GLU A 232 14.03 -5.34 -8.53
C GLU A 232 14.25 -3.83 -8.34
N PHE A 233 15.09 -3.47 -7.37
CA PHE A 233 15.46 -2.08 -7.10
C PHE A 233 16.82 -1.71 -7.72
N ALA A 234 17.49 -2.64 -8.40
CA ALA A 234 18.84 -2.43 -8.91
C ALA A 234 18.84 -1.54 -10.15
N ALA A 235 19.83 -0.63 -10.23
CA ALA A 235 20.08 0.13 -11.44
C ALA A 235 20.51 -0.78 -12.60
N ALA A 236 20.39 -0.28 -13.83
CA ALA A 236 20.81 -1.03 -15.01
C ALA A 236 22.26 -1.54 -14.88
N GLY A 237 22.47 -2.84 -15.10
CA GLY A 237 23.79 -3.48 -14.99
C GLY A 237 24.23 -3.81 -13.55
N VAL A 238 23.39 -3.57 -12.55
CA VAL A 238 23.65 -3.96 -11.15
C VAL A 238 22.85 -5.22 -10.80
N SER A 239 23.48 -6.14 -10.07
CA SER A 239 22.80 -7.23 -9.38
C SER A 239 23.38 -7.36 -7.98
N PHE A 240 22.53 -7.52 -6.98
CA PHE A 240 22.91 -7.68 -5.59
C PHE A 240 23.24 -9.15 -5.25
N ARG A 241 23.00 -10.07 -6.18
CA ARG A 241 23.45 -11.47 -6.08
C ARG A 241 24.97 -11.59 -5.92
N THR A 242 25.75 -10.66 -6.48
CA THR A 242 27.22 -10.71 -6.53
C THR A 242 27.91 -10.06 -5.32
N LYS A 243 27.24 -9.99 -4.15
CA LYS A 243 27.74 -9.44 -2.87
C LYS A 243 28.04 -7.94 -2.83
N VAL A 244 27.53 -7.14 -3.78
CA VAL A 244 27.67 -5.67 -3.75
C VAL A 244 26.93 -5.05 -2.55
N ILE A 245 25.81 -5.69 -2.14
CA ILE A 245 25.06 -5.39 -0.92
C ILE A 245 25.05 -6.61 -0.02
N GLN A 246 25.10 -6.37 1.29
CA GLN A 246 24.91 -7.42 2.29
C GLN A 246 23.80 -7.00 3.24
N ALA A 247 22.77 -7.82 3.33
CA ALA A 247 21.74 -7.66 4.33
C ALA A 247 22.36 -7.71 5.74
N PRO A 248 21.89 -6.88 6.68
CA PRO A 248 22.42 -6.82 8.05
C PRO A 248 22.08 -8.07 8.87
N MET A 249 20.86 -8.59 8.74
CA MET A 249 20.32 -9.66 9.60
C MET A 249 21.15 -10.96 9.58
N PRO A 250 21.61 -11.49 8.43
CA PRO A 250 22.37 -12.74 8.41
C PRO A 250 23.72 -12.68 9.12
N LYS A 251 24.17 -11.49 9.54
CA LYS A 251 25.41 -11.26 10.31
C LYS A 251 25.15 -11.13 11.82
N MET A 252 23.90 -11.00 12.25
CA MET A 252 23.53 -10.86 13.66
C MET A 252 23.37 -12.26 14.26
N LYS A 253 24.27 -12.64 15.16
CA LYS A 253 24.42 -14.02 15.62
C LYS A 253 23.32 -14.42 16.61
N TYR A 254 22.80 -13.46 17.37
CA TYR A 254 21.91 -13.70 18.50
C TYR A 254 20.46 -13.29 18.21
N HIS A 255 20.20 -12.76 17.02
CA HIS A 255 18.88 -12.33 16.56
C HIS A 255 18.06 -13.50 15.99
N ASP A 256 16.75 -13.52 16.26
CA ASP A 256 15.79 -14.42 15.62
C ASP A 256 15.56 -14.02 14.16
N SER A 257 16.17 -14.77 13.24
CA SER A 257 16.04 -14.64 11.78
C SER A 257 14.61 -14.72 11.21
N ASN A 258 13.59 -15.00 12.02
CA ASN A 258 12.18 -14.93 11.61
C ASN A 258 11.55 -13.54 11.83
N GLN A 259 12.24 -12.64 12.55
CA GLN A 259 11.79 -11.29 12.83
C GLN A 259 12.58 -10.30 11.99
N CYS A 260 11.92 -9.24 11.51
CA CYS A 260 12.64 -8.16 10.83
C CYS A 260 13.36 -7.27 11.84
N LEU A 261 14.46 -6.66 11.40
CA LEU A 261 15.16 -5.64 12.17
C LEU A 261 14.38 -4.33 12.22
N ASP A 262 14.54 -3.58 13.30
CA ASP A 262 14.02 -2.22 13.39
C ASP A 262 14.99 -1.23 12.74
N VAL A 263 14.45 -0.17 12.13
CA VAL A 263 15.27 0.96 11.66
C VAL A 263 15.48 1.93 12.80
N LEU A 264 16.68 1.93 13.35
CA LEU A 264 17.07 2.82 14.44
C LEU A 264 17.24 4.27 13.95
N ARG A 265 17.87 4.44 12.78
CA ARG A 265 18.04 5.76 12.14
C ARG A 265 18.34 5.63 10.65
N VAL A 266 17.96 6.67 9.90
CA VAL A 266 18.47 6.94 8.56
C VAL A 266 19.24 8.26 8.60
N GLN A 267 20.45 8.26 8.06
CA GLN A 267 21.38 9.38 8.24
C GLN A 267 22.39 9.50 7.09
N GLY A 268 23.26 10.50 7.17
CA GLY A 268 24.36 10.66 6.22
C GLY A 268 23.88 11.00 4.80
N TRP A 269 22.72 11.63 4.68
CA TRP A 269 22.14 12.06 3.41
C TRP A 269 23.08 13.01 2.68
N THR A 270 23.56 12.61 1.51
CA THR A 270 24.43 13.43 0.66
C THR A 270 24.07 13.22 -0.81
N MET A 271 24.20 14.26 -1.63
CA MET A 271 24.03 14.16 -3.08
C MET A 271 25.39 14.39 -3.77
N PRO A 272 26.21 13.34 -3.98
CA PRO A 272 27.52 13.49 -4.60
C PRO A 272 27.46 13.95 -6.06
N ALA A 273 26.31 13.79 -6.72
CA ALA A 273 26.01 14.32 -8.05
C ALA A 273 24.51 14.64 -8.15
N ASP A 274 24.10 15.44 -9.14
CA ASP A 274 22.70 15.81 -9.33
C ASP A 274 21.76 14.61 -9.52
N ASN A 275 22.29 13.50 -10.03
CA ASN A 275 21.58 12.25 -10.25
C ASN A 275 21.95 11.15 -9.24
N ALA A 276 22.65 11.45 -8.16
CA ALA A 276 23.11 10.46 -7.19
C ALA A 276 22.80 10.89 -5.76
N LEU A 277 22.27 9.96 -4.96
CA LEU A 277 21.94 10.12 -3.55
C LEU A 277 22.62 9.02 -2.75
N GLN A 278 23.26 9.40 -1.65
CA GLN A 278 23.84 8.46 -0.69
C GLN A 278 23.27 8.68 0.70
N PHE A 279 23.07 7.58 1.43
CA PHE A 279 22.62 7.60 2.82
C PHE A 279 23.04 6.31 3.53
N GLU A 280 22.92 6.29 4.85
CA GLU A 280 23.19 5.12 5.69
C GLU A 280 21.96 4.81 6.55
N VAL A 281 21.64 3.52 6.66
CA VAL A 281 20.61 3.02 7.57
C VAL A 281 21.29 2.22 8.68
N ALA A 282 20.95 2.52 9.93
CA ALA A 282 21.30 1.66 11.05
C ALA A 282 20.09 0.81 11.44
N TYR A 283 20.29 -0.50 11.43
CA TYR A 283 19.32 -1.51 11.81
C TYR A 283 19.64 -2.03 13.20
N LYS A 284 18.61 -2.34 13.99
CA LYS A 284 18.73 -2.91 15.33
C LYS A 284 17.84 -4.15 15.45
N ALA A 285 18.41 -5.23 15.99
CA ALA A 285 17.65 -6.37 16.46
C ALA A 285 16.96 -6.03 17.79
N ALA A 286 15.63 -6.08 17.86
CA ALA A 286 14.89 -5.71 19.06
C ALA A 286 15.10 -6.69 20.23
N ASP A 287 15.29 -7.96 19.91
CA ASP A 287 15.46 -9.10 20.82
C ASP A 287 16.90 -9.22 21.36
N SER A 288 17.93 -9.03 20.52
CA SER A 288 19.33 -9.18 20.92
C SER A 288 20.05 -7.85 21.18
N GLY A 289 19.51 -6.73 20.68
CA GLY A 289 20.15 -5.42 20.74
C GLY A 289 21.32 -5.24 19.77
N GLU A 290 21.63 -6.23 18.94
CA GLU A 290 22.67 -6.12 17.91
C GLU A 290 22.34 -5.00 16.92
N VAL A 291 23.36 -4.25 16.50
CA VAL A 291 23.22 -3.14 15.57
C VAL A 291 24.14 -3.35 14.38
N ALA A 292 23.62 -3.15 13.18
CA ALA A 292 24.39 -3.17 11.95
C ALA A 292 24.03 -1.96 11.09
N LYS A 293 24.99 -1.51 10.28
CA LYS A 293 24.82 -0.38 9.37
C LYS A 293 24.96 -0.85 7.93
N SER A 294 24.17 -0.24 7.05
CA SER A 294 24.28 -0.43 5.60
C SER A 294 24.28 0.95 4.94
N SER A 295 25.28 1.18 4.09
CA SER A 295 25.37 2.37 3.26
C SER A 295 24.75 2.10 1.91
N HIS A 296 24.00 3.06 1.39
CA HIS A 296 23.26 2.94 0.15
C HIS A 296 23.56 4.08 -0.80
N GLU A 297 23.51 3.77 -2.10
CA GLU A 297 23.62 4.71 -3.20
C GLU A 297 22.50 4.48 -4.20
N VAL A 298 21.75 5.53 -4.48
CA VAL A 298 20.63 5.53 -5.42
C VAL A 298 20.96 6.49 -6.54
N VAL A 299 20.73 6.06 -7.78
CA VAL A 299 21.02 6.84 -8.97
C VAL A 299 19.77 7.02 -9.81
N ARG A 300 19.52 8.26 -10.23
CA ARG A 300 18.45 8.61 -11.14
C ARG A 300 18.77 8.10 -12.54
N GLN A 301 17.88 7.29 -13.08
CA GLN A 301 17.94 6.73 -14.41
C GLN A 301 17.45 7.74 -15.46
N PRO A 302 17.73 7.52 -16.76
CA PRO A 302 17.25 8.39 -17.84
C PRO A 302 15.73 8.53 -17.92
N ASP A 303 14.98 7.49 -17.52
CA ASP A 303 13.52 7.50 -17.45
C ASP A 303 12.95 8.24 -16.22
N GLY A 304 13.83 8.81 -15.39
CA GLY A 304 13.48 9.54 -14.17
C GLY A 304 13.27 8.67 -12.93
N SER A 305 13.32 7.34 -13.06
CA SER A 305 13.26 6.42 -11.92
C SER A 305 14.55 6.49 -11.09
N TRP A 306 14.46 6.14 -9.81
CA TRP A 306 15.60 6.09 -8.90
C TRP A 306 15.85 4.65 -8.48
N LEU A 307 17.04 4.14 -8.79
CA LEU A 307 17.41 2.74 -8.57
C LEU A 307 18.74 2.63 -7.82
N PHE A 308 18.90 1.57 -7.04
CA PHE A 308 20.04 1.34 -6.16
C PHE A 308 21.24 0.78 -6.91
N ARG A 309 22.44 1.24 -6.56
CA ARG A 309 23.72 0.66 -6.99
C ARG A 309 24.40 -0.14 -5.89
N ARG A 310 24.20 0.25 -4.63
CA ARG A 310 24.68 -0.41 -3.40
C ARG A 310 23.85 0.08 -2.21
#